data_AF-A0A3N5NZR7-F1
#
_entry.id   AF-A0A3N5NZR7-F1
#
_cell.length_a   1.000
_cell.length_b   1.000
_cell.length_c   1.000
_cell.angle_alpha   90.00
_cell.angle_beta   90.00
_cell.angle_gamma   90.00
#
_symmetry.space_group_name_H-M   'P 1'
#
loop_
_entity.id
_entity.type
_entity.pdbx_description
1 polymer ?
#
loop_
_entity_poly.entity_id
_entity_poly.type
_entity_poly.pdbx_seq_one_letter_code
_entity_poly.pdbx_strand_id
1 'polypeptide(L)'
;MVKVTFSLDEETVEQLRRTASRLGKAQSHVVREAVAEYAARADRLSERERVHLLGVLDQIGRAAPTRSARAVAEEIRAVRSARRHGGRRSA
;
A
#
# COMPACT_ATOMS: atom_id res chain seq x y z
N MET A 1 -18.02 -10.99 -18.27
CA MET A 1 -18.32 -9.75 -17.50
C MET A 1 -19.13 -10.15 -16.27
N VAL A 2 -18.80 -9.61 -15.09
CA VAL A 2 -19.55 -9.90 -13.86
C VAL A 2 -20.56 -8.77 -13.58
N LYS A 3 -21.82 -9.17 -13.38
CA LYS A 3 -22.94 -8.40 -12.83
C LYS A 3 -22.66 -7.87 -11.42
N VAL A 4 -22.49 -6.57 -11.18
CA VAL A 4 -22.47 -6.03 -9.81
C VAL A 4 -23.42 -4.83 -9.70
N THR A 5 -24.10 -4.72 -8.56
CA THR A 5 -24.99 -3.61 -8.22
C THR A 5 -24.39 -2.84 -7.06
N PHE A 6 -24.31 -1.51 -7.18
CA PHE A 6 -23.83 -0.60 -6.13
C PHE A 6 -24.89 0.49 -5.89
N SER A 7 -24.96 0.95 -4.65
CA SER A 7 -25.70 2.17 -4.32
C SER A 7 -24.73 3.35 -4.35
N LEU A 8 -25.06 4.38 -5.13
CA LEU A 8 -24.33 5.64 -5.21
C LEU A 8 -25.31 6.76 -4.87
N ASP A 9 -24.81 7.85 -4.29
CA ASP A 9 -25.61 9.05 -4.11
C ASP A 9 -25.95 9.69 -5.47
N GLU A 10 -26.99 10.52 -5.46
CA GLU A 10 -27.55 11.11 -6.69
C GLU A 10 -26.56 12.04 -7.39
N GLU A 11 -25.73 12.77 -6.63
CA GLU A 11 -24.70 13.64 -7.18
C GLU A 11 -23.64 12.84 -7.95
N THR A 12 -23.17 11.73 -7.37
CA THR A 12 -22.21 10.82 -7.99
C THR A 12 -22.78 10.18 -9.26
N VAL A 13 -24.05 9.77 -9.26
CA VAL A 13 -24.71 9.21 -10.46
C VAL A 13 -24.79 10.25 -11.57
N GLU A 14 -25.13 11.49 -11.24
CA GLU A 14 -25.20 12.59 -12.21
C GLU A 14 -23.82 12.94 -12.77
N GLN A 15 -22.78 12.93 -11.93
CA GLN A 15 -21.39 13.11 -12.37
C GLN A 15 -20.94 11.98 -13.31
N LEU A 16 -21.28 10.74 -13.00
CA LEU A 16 -20.97 9.59 -13.85
C LEU A 16 -21.63 9.71 -15.22
N ARG A 17 -22.92 10.07 -15.26
CA ARG A 17 -23.68 10.30 -16.50
C ARG A 17 -23.04 11.39 -17.34
N ARG A 18 -22.78 12.57 -16.76
CA ARG A 18 -22.13 13.70 -17.46
C ARG A 18 -20.76 13.33 -18.01
N THR A 19 -19.96 12.60 -17.22
CA THR A 19 -18.61 12.17 -17.62
C THR A 19 -18.68 11.17 -18.77
N ALA A 20 -19.57 10.18 -18.68
CA ALA A 20 -19.80 9.20 -19.74
C ALA A 20 -20.23 9.86 -21.06
N SER A 21 -21.19 10.79 -21.00
CA SER A 21 -21.63 11.57 -22.16
C SER A 21 -20.51 12.39 -22.77
N ARG A 22 -19.72 13.10 -21.94
CA ARG A 22 -18.61 13.94 -22.41
C ARG A 22 -17.51 13.12 -23.08
N LEU A 23 -17.25 11.90 -22.59
CA LEU A 23 -16.22 11.01 -23.15
C LEU A 23 -16.74 10.13 -24.29
N GLY A 24 -18.05 10.15 -24.59
CA GLY A 24 -18.65 9.23 -25.56
C GLY A 24 -18.53 7.76 -25.18
N LYS A 25 -18.49 7.45 -23.88
CA LYS A 25 -18.28 6.09 -23.34
C LYS A 25 -19.50 5.61 -22.57
N ALA A 26 -19.68 4.29 -22.49
CA ALA A 26 -20.66 3.71 -21.58
C ALA A 26 -20.28 3.96 -20.11
N GLN A 27 -21.27 4.14 -19.23
CA GLN A 27 -21.02 4.38 -17.79
C GLN A 27 -20.21 3.25 -17.14
N SER A 28 -20.46 1.99 -17.52
CA SER A 28 -19.67 0.84 -17.05
C SER A 28 -18.20 0.90 -17.45
N HIS A 29 -17.86 1.57 -18.55
CA HIS A 29 -16.48 1.82 -18.95
C HIS A 29 -15.83 2.88 -18.07
N VAL A 30 -16.56 3.96 -17.76
CA VAL A 30 -16.08 5.01 -16.86
C VAL A 30 -15.84 4.46 -15.46
N VAL A 31 -16.77 3.65 -14.92
CA VAL A 31 -16.61 2.99 -13.62
C VAL A 31 -15.37 2.08 -13.63
N ARG A 32 -15.14 1.33 -14.71
CA ARG A 32 -13.95 0.48 -14.85
C ARG A 32 -12.65 1.29 -14.79
N GLU A 33 -12.57 2.38 -15.53
CA GLU A 33 -11.40 3.27 -15.52
C GLU A 33 -11.20 3.89 -14.13
N ALA A 34 -12.26 4.37 -13.50
CA ALA A 34 -12.21 4.95 -12.16
C ALA A 34 -11.70 3.94 -11.11
N VAL A 35 -12.17 2.69 -11.15
CA VAL A 35 -11.69 1.62 -10.24
C VAL A 35 -10.21 1.33 -10.47
N ALA A 36 -9.76 1.26 -11.73
CA ALA A 36 -8.34 1.03 -12.03
C ALA A 36 -7.45 2.19 -11.53
N GLU A 37 -7.92 3.43 -11.71
CA GLU A 37 -7.22 4.62 -11.24
C GLU A 37 -7.17 4.70 -9.70
N TYR A 38 -8.28 4.33 -9.03
CA TYR A 38 -8.34 4.24 -7.58
C TYR A 38 -7.41 3.15 -7.04
N ALA A 39 -7.41 1.96 -7.64
CA ALA A 39 -6.51 0.87 -7.27
C ALA A 39 -5.03 1.26 -7.45
N ALA A 40 -4.69 1.92 -8.56
CA ALA A 40 -3.33 2.40 -8.80
C ALA A 40 -2.85 3.46 -7.79
N ARG A 41 -3.79 4.19 -7.16
CA ARG A 41 -3.51 5.11 -6.06
C ARG A 41 -3.48 4.42 -4.70
N ALA A 42 -4.25 3.35 -4.50
CA ALA A 42 -4.30 2.63 -3.24
C ALA A 42 -2.95 2.01 -2.85
N ASP A 43 -2.14 1.61 -3.84
CA ASP A 43 -0.77 1.11 -3.61
C ASP A 43 0.29 2.22 -3.44
N ARG A 44 -0.11 3.51 -3.52
CA ARG A 44 0.80 4.65 -3.38
C ARG A 44 0.56 5.35 -2.04
N LEU A 45 1.64 5.61 -1.33
CA LEU A 45 1.62 6.49 -0.16
C LEU A 45 1.04 7.85 -0.57
N SER A 46 0.11 8.37 0.22
CA SER A 46 -0.30 9.77 0.11
C SER A 46 0.92 10.68 0.30
N GLU A 47 0.82 11.92 -0.20
CA GLU A 47 1.92 12.89 -0.08
C GLU A 47 2.31 13.11 1.40
N ARG A 48 1.33 13.11 2.30
CA ARG A 48 1.56 13.21 3.74
C ARG A 48 2.33 12.02 4.30
N GLU A 49 1.93 10.80 3.94
CA GLU A 49 2.62 9.58 4.38
C GLU A 49 4.04 9.51 3.80
N ARG A 50 4.22 9.92 2.55
CA ARG A 50 5.52 10.00 1.89
C ARG A 50 6.46 10.95 2.64
N VAL A 51 6.02 12.18 2.92
CA VAL A 51 6.81 13.18 3.67
C VAL A 51 7.14 12.68 5.08
N HIS A 52 6.16 12.05 5.75
CA HIS A 52 6.39 11.48 7.09
C HIS A 52 7.47 10.38 7.08
N LEU A 53 7.38 9.41 6.17
CA LEU A 53 8.35 8.32 6.05
C LEU A 53 9.74 8.82 5.66
N LEU A 54 9.84 9.84 4.79
CA LEU A 54 11.12 10.48 4.48
C LEU A 54 11.73 11.17 5.71
N GLY A 55 10.91 11.79 6.56
CA GLY A 55 11.36 12.35 7.83
C GLY A 55 11.90 11.29 8.80
N VAL A 56 11.25 10.13 8.89
CA VAL A 56 11.73 8.98 9.68
C VAL A 56 13.06 8.47 9.14
N LEU A 57 13.20 8.35 7.82
CA LEU A 57 14.45 7.91 7.18
C LEU A 57 15.62 8.86 7.49
N ASP A 58 15.38 10.18 7.40
CA ASP A 58 16.39 11.20 7.73
C ASP A 58 16.79 11.12 9.21
N GLN A 59 15.84 10.92 10.12
CA GLN A 59 16.14 10.71 11.55
C GLN A 59 17.00 9.48 11.80
N ILE A 60 16.70 8.35 11.13
CA ILE A 60 17.51 7.13 11.24
C ILE A 60 18.92 7.37 10.68
N GLY A 61 19.05 8.05 9.54
CA GLY A 61 20.34 8.34 8.91
C GLY A 61 21.23 9.26 9.74
N ARG A 62 20.66 10.20 10.50
CA ARG A 62 21.39 11.10 11.40
C ARG A 62 21.79 10.45 12.73
N ALA A 63 21.10 9.40 13.14
CA ALA A 63 21.40 8.72 14.40
C ALA A 63 22.73 7.98 14.29
N ALA A 64 23.64 8.22 15.25
CA ALA A 64 24.89 7.46 15.34
C ALA A 64 24.57 5.98 15.60
N PRO A 65 25.23 5.03 14.88
CA PRO A 65 25.04 3.62 15.14
C PRO A 65 25.41 3.28 16.59
N THR A 66 24.47 2.67 17.32
CA THR A 66 24.68 2.27 18.72
C THR A 66 25.44 0.95 18.86
N ARG A 67 25.56 0.18 17.77
CA ARG A 67 26.25 -1.12 17.70
C ARG A 67 27.05 -1.23 16.41
N SER A 68 28.15 -1.95 16.45
CA SER A 68 28.93 -2.28 15.24
C SER A 68 28.19 -3.28 14.35
N ALA A 69 28.45 -3.23 13.05
CA ALA A 69 27.88 -4.17 12.09
C ALA A 69 28.16 -5.64 12.46
N ARG A 70 29.35 -5.93 13.02
CA ARG A 70 29.71 -7.27 13.49
C ARG A 70 28.80 -7.76 14.62
N ALA A 71 28.55 -6.92 15.63
CA ALA A 71 27.70 -7.25 16.77
C ALA A 71 26.26 -7.53 16.32
N VAL A 72 25.72 -6.69 15.42
CA VAL A 72 24.38 -6.89 14.83
C VAL A 72 24.33 -8.19 14.01
N ALA A 73 25.37 -8.51 13.24
CA ALA A 73 25.42 -9.75 12.48
C ALA A 73 25.52 -11.01 13.37
N GLU A 74 26.18 -10.93 14.52
CA GLU A 74 26.21 -11.98 15.55
C GLU A 74 24.82 -12.17 16.17
N GLU A 75 24.15 -11.08 16.54
CA GLU A 75 22.79 -11.09 17.07
C GLU A 75 21.78 -11.68 16.08
N ILE A 76 21.80 -11.26 14.82
CA ILE A 76 20.93 -11.81 13.76
C ILE A 76 21.18 -13.32 13.60
N ARG A 77 22.44 -13.77 13.65
CA ARG A 77 22.78 -15.20 13.59
C ARG A 77 22.21 -15.98 14.78
N ALA A 78 22.30 -15.42 15.99
CA ALA A 78 21.74 -16.03 17.21
C ALA A 78 20.21 -16.12 17.16
N VAL A 79 19.51 -15.07 16.72
CA VAL A 79 18.04 -15.11 16.56
C VAL A 79 17.63 -16.14 15.50
N ARG A 80 18.33 -16.20 14.36
CA ARG A 80 18.07 -17.17 13.30
C ARG A 80 18.37 -18.61 13.75
N SER A 81 19.41 -18.84 14.53
CA SER A 81 19.68 -20.16 15.09
C SER A 81 18.58 -20.55 16.08
N ALA A 82 18.21 -19.67 17.02
CA ALA A 82 17.13 -19.94 17.99
C ALA A 82 15.82 -20.35 17.29
N ARG A 83 15.40 -19.62 16.24
CA ARG A 83 14.22 -19.97 15.43
C ARG A 83 14.30 -21.38 14.80
N ARG A 84 15.48 -21.76 14.32
CA ARG A 84 15.71 -23.09 13.71
C ARG A 84 15.69 -24.25 14.71
N HIS A 85 16.01 -23.98 15.99
CA HIS A 85 16.02 -25.00 17.05
C HIS A 85 14.71 -25.04 17.87
N GLY A 86 13.91 -23.96 17.85
CA GLY A 86 12.62 -23.89 18.54
C GLY A 86 11.44 -24.54 17.81
N GLY A 87 11.49 -24.63 16.46
CA GLY A 87 10.38 -25.18 15.66
C GLY A 87 10.42 -26.69 15.41
N ARG A 88 11.47 -27.42 15.82
CA ARG A 88 11.64 -28.86 15.54
C ARG A 88 11.56 -29.78 16.77
N ARG A 89 11.07 -29.30 17.91
CA ARG A 89 10.78 -30.14 19.10
C ARG A 89 9.28 -30.27 19.40
N SER A 90 8.45 -30.02 18.40
CA SER A 90 7.02 -30.29 18.44
C SER A 90 6.60 -30.93 17.12
N ALA A 91 6.99 -32.19 16.95
CA ALA A 91 6.44 -33.13 15.98
C ALA A 91 6.38 -34.49 16.67
#